data_AF-A0A9D6ML14-F1
#
_entry.id   AF-A0A9D6ML14-F1
#
_cell.length_a   1.000
_cell.length_b   1.000
_cell.length_c   1.000
_cell.angle_alpha   90.00
_cell.angle_beta   90.00
_cell.angle_gamma   90.00
#
_symmetry.space_group_name_H-M   'P 1'
#
loop_
_entity.id
_entity.type
_entity.pdbx_description
1 polymer ?
#
loop_
_entity_poly.entity_id
_entity_poly.type
_entity_poly.pdbx_seq_one_letter_code
_entity_poly.pdbx_strand_id
1 'polypeptide(L)'
;MRIRSLVVTLAVLLATAGSAHAKSAVQVTPDESVILINKTVGTQQWVLALNVDVDTLTGNVFDTSGGAATFFACDVTWSDDGVFSDVSELQGQTATFVCSVASGCAALPCDPGTQWHDIGSVSPLPGSFFLP
;
A
#
# COMPACT_ATOMS: atom_id res chain seq x y z
N MET A 1 40.36 -45.69 -32.05
CA MET A 1 39.38 -44.91 -32.84
C MET A 1 38.04 -44.98 -32.13
N ARG A 2 37.43 -43.81 -31.84
CA ARG A 2 36.05 -43.51 -31.37
C ARG A 2 35.97 -42.73 -30.05
N ILE A 3 36.11 -41.42 -30.22
CA ILE A 3 35.59 -40.34 -29.39
C ILE A 3 34.06 -40.46 -29.30
N ARG A 4 33.50 -40.31 -28.10
CA ARG A 4 32.12 -39.85 -27.89
C ARG A 4 32.05 -38.97 -26.65
N SER A 5 32.33 -37.68 -26.84
CA SER A 5 31.86 -36.62 -25.96
C SER A 5 30.33 -36.54 -26.05
N LEU A 6 29.62 -36.46 -24.93
CA LEU A 6 28.36 -35.73 -24.91
C LEU A 6 28.16 -35.06 -23.54
N VAL A 7 28.12 -33.74 -23.63
CA VAL A 7 27.88 -32.73 -22.62
C VAL A 7 26.54 -33.01 -21.95
N VAL A 8 26.51 -33.18 -20.63
CA VAL A 8 25.25 -33.17 -19.86
C VAL A 8 24.96 -31.73 -19.50
N THR A 9 23.95 -31.22 -20.18
CA THR A 9 23.39 -29.88 -20.15
C THR A 9 22.99 -29.48 -18.73
N LEU A 10 23.59 -28.39 -18.23
CA LEU A 10 23.14 -27.69 -17.02
C LEU A 10 21.76 -27.10 -17.32
N ALA A 11 20.70 -27.82 -16.94
CA ALA A 11 19.33 -27.38 -17.08
C ALA A 11 19.14 -26.11 -16.24
N VAL A 12 18.97 -25.01 -16.95
CA VAL A 12 18.69 -23.69 -16.44
C VAL A 12 17.46 -23.77 -15.54
N LEU A 13 17.65 -23.66 -14.23
CA LEU A 13 16.58 -23.20 -13.34
C LEU A 13 16.33 -21.73 -13.69
N LEU A 14 15.56 -21.49 -14.75
CA LEU A 14 14.82 -20.25 -14.85
C LEU A 14 13.82 -20.32 -13.70
N ALA A 15 14.21 -19.75 -12.57
CA ALA A 15 13.26 -19.33 -11.58
C ALA A 15 12.24 -18.50 -12.35
N THR A 16 11.04 -19.05 -12.51
CA THR A 16 9.86 -18.27 -12.79
C THR A 16 9.74 -17.33 -11.60
N ALA A 17 10.42 -16.19 -11.68
CA ALA A 17 9.93 -14.98 -11.07
C ALA A 17 8.60 -14.74 -11.78
N GLY A 18 7.57 -15.48 -11.35
CA GLY A 18 6.21 -15.13 -11.67
C GLY A 18 6.14 -13.68 -11.28
N SER A 19 5.82 -12.82 -12.25
CA SER A 19 5.44 -11.45 -11.99
C SER A 19 4.41 -11.55 -10.89
N ALA A 20 4.84 -11.32 -9.65
CA ALA A 20 3.95 -11.19 -8.53
C ALA A 20 3.23 -9.90 -8.88
N HIS A 21 2.13 -10.03 -9.62
CA HIS A 21 1.11 -9.01 -9.65
C HIS A 21 0.89 -8.74 -8.18
N ALA A 22 1.37 -7.59 -7.71
CA ALA A 22 1.10 -7.09 -6.39
C ALA A 22 -0.37 -7.41 -6.15
N LYS A 23 -0.66 -8.27 -5.17
CA LYS A 23 -2.04 -8.66 -4.90
C LYS A 23 -2.76 -7.37 -4.57
N SER A 24 -3.52 -6.85 -5.53
CA SER A 24 -4.13 -5.52 -5.51
C SER A 24 -5.61 -5.73 -5.27
N ALA A 25 -5.96 -5.96 -4.00
CA ALA A 25 -7.34 -6.10 -3.61
C ALA A 25 -7.85 -4.72 -3.20
N VAL A 26 -8.88 -4.27 -3.89
CA VAL A 26 -9.57 -3.00 -3.62
C VAL A 26 -11.06 -3.29 -3.54
N GLN A 27 -11.74 -2.64 -2.60
CA GLN A 27 -13.19 -2.64 -2.50
C GLN A 27 -13.67 -1.28 -2.02
N VAL A 28 -14.86 -0.87 -2.44
CA VAL A 28 -15.51 0.36 -1.98
C VAL A 28 -16.60 0.01 -0.96
N THR A 29 -16.73 0.79 0.10
CA THR A 29 -17.80 0.57 1.09
C THR A 29 -19.18 0.80 0.46
N PRO A 30 -20.26 0.18 0.98
CA PRO A 30 -21.61 0.31 0.38
C PRO A 30 -22.15 1.75 0.31
N ASP A 31 -21.62 2.66 1.11
CA ASP A 31 -21.93 4.10 1.13
C ASP A 31 -20.96 4.93 0.28
N GLU A 32 -20.02 4.28 -0.43
CA GLU A 32 -19.06 4.87 -1.36
C GLU A 32 -18.03 5.85 -0.76
N SER A 33 -18.11 6.11 0.55
CA SER A 33 -17.26 7.06 1.27
C SER A 33 -15.82 6.58 1.51
N VAL A 34 -15.58 5.26 1.50
CA VAL A 34 -14.28 4.67 1.81
C VAL A 34 -13.85 3.64 0.78
N ILE A 35 -12.63 3.82 0.26
CA ILE A 35 -11.92 2.82 -0.53
C ILE A 35 -11.03 2.00 0.41
N LEU A 36 -11.25 0.69 0.44
CA LEU A 36 -10.48 -0.29 1.20
C LEU A 36 -9.42 -0.89 0.29
N ILE A 37 -8.15 -0.78 0.68
CA ILE A 37 -7.00 -1.21 -0.13
C ILE A 37 -6.17 -2.24 0.63
N ASN A 38 -5.78 -3.31 -0.05
CA ASN A 38 -4.87 -4.32 0.44
C ASN A 38 -3.88 -4.67 -0.69
N LYS A 39 -2.66 -4.14 -0.58
CA LYS A 39 -1.64 -4.18 -1.63
C LYS A 39 -0.29 -4.67 -1.10
N THR A 40 0.35 -5.57 -1.83
CA THR A 40 1.74 -5.95 -1.57
C THR A 40 2.69 -5.07 -2.39
N VAL A 41 3.58 -4.34 -1.73
CA VAL A 41 4.59 -3.48 -2.38
C VAL A 41 5.98 -3.94 -1.92
N GLY A 42 6.75 -4.55 -2.81
CA GLY A 42 8.01 -5.19 -2.44
C GLY A 42 7.78 -6.31 -1.42
N THR A 43 8.43 -6.23 -0.25
CA THR A 43 8.22 -7.17 0.87
C THR A 43 7.15 -6.71 1.86
N GLN A 44 6.51 -5.56 1.63
CA GLN A 44 5.56 -4.97 2.56
C GLN A 44 4.13 -5.24 2.14
N GLN A 45 3.27 -5.44 3.13
CA GLN A 45 1.83 -5.49 2.97
C GLN A 45 1.22 -4.19 3.50
N TRP A 46 0.52 -3.49 2.63
CA TRP A 46 -0.16 -2.23 2.89
C TRP A 46 -1.66 -2.47 3.00
N VAL A 47 -2.24 -2.14 4.16
CA VAL A 47 -3.68 -2.23 4.43
C VAL A 47 -4.17 -0.82 4.72
N LEU A 48 -5.01 -0.28 3.85
CA LEU A 48 -5.39 1.13 3.84
C LEU A 48 -6.91 1.28 3.82
N ALA A 49 -7.39 2.36 4.41
CA ALA A 49 -8.73 2.91 4.22
C ALA A 49 -8.57 4.38 3.83
N LEU A 50 -8.93 4.72 2.59
CA LEU A 50 -9.00 6.07 2.08
C LEU A 50 -10.44 6.55 2.18
N ASN A 51 -10.72 7.49 3.06
CA ASN A 51 -12.00 8.17 3.09
C ASN A 51 -11.94 9.38 2.17
N VAL A 52 -12.77 9.38 1.12
CA VAL A 52 -12.78 10.43 0.09
C VAL A 52 -13.69 11.61 0.44
N ASP A 53 -14.59 11.45 1.43
CA ASP A 53 -15.48 12.53 1.87
C ASP A 53 -14.79 13.53 2.79
N VAL A 54 -13.80 13.06 3.57
CA VAL A 54 -13.04 13.89 4.52
C VAL A 54 -11.54 13.89 4.26
N ASP A 55 -11.11 13.38 3.10
CA ASP A 55 -9.71 13.36 2.66
C ASP A 55 -8.73 12.82 3.70
N THR A 56 -9.00 11.60 4.22
CA THR A 56 -8.11 10.94 5.17
C THR A 56 -7.66 9.57 4.68
N LEU A 57 -6.39 9.25 4.90
CA LEU A 57 -5.83 7.93 4.64
C LEU A 57 -5.34 7.33 5.96
N THR A 58 -5.93 6.20 6.35
CA THR A 58 -5.55 5.49 7.58
C THR A 58 -5.19 4.04 7.26
N GLY A 59 -4.44 3.40 8.14
CA GLY A 59 -4.16 1.99 7.99
C GLY A 59 -2.85 1.57 8.63
N ASN A 60 -2.28 0.50 8.10
CA ASN A 60 -1.02 -0.04 8.56
C ASN A 60 -0.19 -0.69 7.45
N VAL A 61 1.10 -0.76 7.71
CA VAL A 61 2.08 -1.47 6.88
C VAL A 61 2.87 -2.46 7.73
N PHE A 62 3.16 -3.63 7.20
CA PHE A 62 4.00 -4.64 7.87
C PHE A 62 4.78 -5.47 6.84
N ASP A 63 5.88 -6.09 7.27
CA ASP A 63 6.66 -6.96 6.40
C ASP A 63 5.97 -8.34 6.24
N THR A 64 5.90 -8.83 5.01
CA THR A 64 5.26 -10.10 4.65
C THR A 64 5.99 -11.33 5.20
N SER A 65 7.28 -11.21 5.55
CA SER A 65 8.04 -12.24 6.27
C SER A 65 7.75 -12.28 7.77
N GLY A 66 6.97 -11.31 8.27
CA GLY A 66 6.66 -11.13 9.68
C GLY A 66 7.28 -9.86 10.25
N GLY A 67 6.59 -9.25 11.21
CA GLY A 67 7.03 -8.02 11.85
C GLY A 67 5.88 -7.32 12.54
N ALA A 68 6.20 -6.38 13.43
CA ALA A 68 5.20 -5.50 13.99
C ALA A 68 4.65 -4.57 12.91
N ALA A 69 3.35 -4.29 12.95
CA ALA A 69 2.75 -3.31 12.07
C ALA A 69 3.10 -1.88 12.52
N THR A 70 3.36 -1.02 11.54
CA THR A 70 3.37 0.43 11.72
C THR A 70 2.04 0.97 11.25
N PHE A 71 1.35 1.69 12.13
CA PHE A 71 0.09 2.36 11.82
C PHE A 71 0.38 3.78 11.34
N PHE A 72 -0.44 4.28 10.42
CA PHE A 72 -0.39 5.66 9.96
C PHE A 72 -1.79 6.25 9.89
N ALA A 73 -1.86 7.56 10.07
CA ALA A 73 -3.05 8.37 9.83
C ALA A 73 -2.57 9.64 9.13
N CYS A 74 -3.17 9.95 7.99
CA CYS A 74 -2.75 11.05 7.15
C CYS A 74 -3.95 11.89 6.71
N ASP A 75 -3.73 13.20 6.66
CA ASP A 75 -4.55 14.09 5.85
C ASP A 75 -4.08 13.99 4.39
N VAL A 76 -5.03 14.00 3.46
CA VAL A 76 -4.80 13.88 2.02
C VAL A 76 -5.05 15.23 1.35
N THR A 77 -4.25 15.56 0.34
CA THR A 77 -4.53 16.67 -0.57
C THR A 77 -4.29 16.21 -1.99
N TRP A 78 -5.27 16.44 -2.85
CA TRP A 78 -5.25 16.04 -4.26
C TRP A 78 -4.66 17.14 -5.15
N SER A 79 -4.21 16.77 -6.35
CA SER A 79 -3.63 17.69 -7.32
C SER A 79 -4.63 18.68 -7.92
N ASP A 80 -5.89 18.27 -8.06
CA ASP A 80 -6.99 19.15 -8.45
C ASP A 80 -7.75 19.66 -7.21
N ASP A 81 -8.97 20.15 -7.36
CA ASP A 81 -9.76 20.74 -6.26
C ASP A 81 -10.29 19.72 -5.23
N GLY A 82 -9.94 18.45 -5.36
CA GLY A 82 -10.38 17.37 -4.48
C GLY A 82 -11.87 17.04 -4.60
N VAL A 83 -12.56 17.57 -5.62
CA VAL A 83 -13.98 17.32 -5.83
C VAL A 83 -14.12 16.17 -6.82
N PHE A 84 -14.58 15.01 -6.33
CA PHE A 84 -14.83 13.83 -7.15
C PHE A 84 -16.32 13.55 -7.26
N SER A 85 -16.79 13.28 -8.48
CA SER A 85 -18.16 12.82 -8.73
C SER A 85 -18.30 11.30 -8.62
N ASP A 86 -17.19 10.59 -8.78
CA ASP A 86 -17.07 9.13 -8.73
C ASP A 86 -15.62 8.74 -8.39
N VAL A 87 -15.43 7.62 -7.69
CA VAL A 87 -14.11 7.13 -7.27
C VAL A 87 -13.15 6.81 -8.43
N SER A 88 -13.66 6.59 -9.65
CA SER A 88 -12.81 6.36 -10.83
C SER A 88 -12.04 7.61 -11.27
N GLU A 89 -12.49 8.80 -10.89
CA GLU A 89 -11.81 10.08 -11.22
C GLU A 89 -10.44 10.19 -10.55
N LEU A 90 -10.21 9.44 -9.47
CA LEU A 90 -8.91 9.35 -8.79
C LEU A 90 -7.78 8.90 -9.73
N GLN A 91 -8.07 8.20 -10.84
CA GLN A 91 -7.04 7.75 -11.77
C GLN A 91 -6.19 8.89 -12.34
N GLY A 92 -6.77 10.07 -12.53
CA GLY A 92 -6.09 11.27 -13.05
C GLY A 92 -5.37 12.10 -11.99
N GLN A 93 -5.52 11.75 -10.70
CA GLN A 93 -5.07 12.58 -9.59
C GLN A 93 -3.71 12.16 -9.03
N THR A 94 -3.08 13.07 -8.30
CA THR A 94 -1.95 12.77 -7.43
C THR A 94 -2.30 13.18 -6.00
N ALA A 95 -2.19 12.23 -5.07
CA ALA A 95 -2.36 12.47 -3.64
C ALA A 95 -1.02 12.87 -3.02
N THR A 96 -1.07 13.90 -2.19
CA THR A 96 -0.02 14.29 -1.24
C THR A 96 -0.54 14.10 0.17
N PHE A 97 0.36 13.88 1.14
CA PHE A 97 -0.05 13.51 2.49
C PHE A 97 0.75 14.26 3.54
N VAL A 98 0.11 14.57 4.65
CA VAL A 98 0.75 14.91 5.92
C VAL A 98 0.34 13.83 6.92
N CYS A 99 1.34 13.12 7.45
CA CYS A 99 1.08 11.89 8.20
C CYS A 99 1.65 11.93 9.62
N SER A 100 0.96 11.22 10.50
CA SER A 100 1.49 10.74 11.78
C SER A 100 1.58 9.21 11.76
N VAL A 101 2.54 8.64 12.48
CA VAL A 101 2.73 7.18 12.61
C VAL A 101 2.80 6.74 14.06
N ALA A 102 2.40 5.49 14.33
CA ALA A 102 2.50 4.87 15.64
C ALA A 102 2.81 3.37 15.53
N SER A 103 3.43 2.81 16.57
CA SER A 103 3.47 1.36 16.76
C SER A 103 2.13 0.85 17.33
N GLY A 104 1.94 -0.46 17.33
CA GLY A 104 0.82 -1.07 18.06
C GLY A 104 0.78 -0.67 19.54
N CYS A 105 -0.42 -0.40 20.02
CA CYS A 105 -0.68 -0.03 21.41
C CYS A 105 -0.67 -1.27 22.33
N ALA A 106 0.07 -1.20 23.44
CA ALA A 106 0.29 -2.36 24.32
C ALA A 106 -0.86 -2.65 25.30
N ALA A 107 -1.64 -1.63 25.66
CA ALA A 107 -2.79 -1.76 26.56
C ALA A 107 -3.79 -0.63 26.30
N LEU A 108 -5.08 -0.90 26.55
CA LEU A 108 -6.15 0.09 26.41
C LEU A 108 -6.37 0.88 27.72
N PRO A 109 -6.77 2.16 27.62
CA PRO A 109 -6.90 2.96 26.41
C PRO A 109 -5.54 3.34 25.81
N CYS A 110 -5.48 3.48 24.48
CA CYS A 110 -4.32 4.04 23.80
C CYS A 110 -4.23 5.54 24.06
N ASP A 111 -3.02 6.07 24.20
CA ASP A 111 -2.77 7.50 24.45
C ASP A 111 -2.32 8.18 23.15
N PRO A 112 -3.25 8.81 22.40
CA PRO A 112 -2.91 9.42 21.13
C PRO A 112 -1.92 10.59 21.27
N GLY A 113 -1.84 11.23 22.44
CA GLY A 113 -0.99 12.40 22.67
C GLY A 113 0.50 12.08 22.79
N THR A 114 0.85 10.82 23.03
CA THR A 114 2.25 10.38 23.22
C THR A 114 2.69 9.27 22.27
N GLN A 115 1.75 8.52 21.70
CA GLN A 115 2.04 7.35 20.87
C GLN A 115 2.22 7.66 19.39
N TRP A 116 1.66 8.77 18.90
CA TRP A 116 1.77 9.19 17.51
C TRP A 116 2.93 10.16 17.32
N HIS A 117 3.62 10.02 16.19
CA HIS A 117 4.73 10.87 15.81
C HIS A 117 4.52 11.40 14.40
N ASP A 118 4.59 12.72 14.25
CA ASP A 118 4.48 13.37 12.94
C ASP A 118 5.73 13.06 12.11
N ILE A 119 5.49 12.62 10.87
CA ILE A 119 6.54 12.41 9.87
C ILE A 119 6.50 13.47 8.77
N GLY A 120 5.54 14.40 8.85
CA GLY A 120 5.36 15.48 7.89
C GLY A 120 4.92 14.97 6.52
N SER A 121 5.40 15.64 5.48
CA SER A 121 5.05 15.29 4.10
C SER A 121 5.76 14.04 3.63
N VAL A 122 5.00 13.11 3.07
CA VAL A 122 5.53 11.90 2.43
C VAL A 122 5.47 12.01 0.91
N SER A 123 6.15 11.08 0.23
CA SER A 123 6.15 11.04 -1.24
C SER A 123 4.73 10.96 -1.80
N PRO A 124 4.41 11.75 -2.84
CA PRO A 124 3.11 11.69 -3.48
C PRO A 124 2.85 10.32 -4.11
N LEU A 125 1.57 9.92 -4.16
CA LEU A 125 1.13 8.70 -4.84
C LEU A 125 0.13 9.05 -5.95
N PRO A 126 0.23 8.45 -7.14
CA PRO A 126 -0.81 8.59 -8.15
C PRO A 126 -2.10 7.95 -7.63
N GLY A 127 -3.25 8.54 -7.92
CA GLY A 127 -4.53 8.02 -7.43
C GLY A 127 -4.88 6.63 -7.99
N SER A 128 -4.27 6.25 -9.12
CA SER A 128 -4.28 4.86 -9.62
C SER A 128 -3.72 3.84 -8.64
N PHE A 129 -2.92 4.26 -7.65
CA PHE A 129 -2.49 3.38 -6.56
C PHE A 129 -3.66 2.87 -5.70
N PHE A 130 -4.73 3.66 -5.54
CA PHE A 130 -5.88 3.31 -4.71
C PHE A 130 -6.95 2.50 -5.45
N LEU A 131 -6.83 2.41 -6.78
CA LEU A 131 -7.78 1.71 -7.64
C LEU A 131 -7.31 0.26 -7.93
N PRO A 132 -8.19 -0.63 -8.41
CA PRO A 132 -7.82 -2.00 -8.77
C PRO A 132 -6.59 -2.12 -9.67
#